data_AF-Q50915-F1
#
_entry.id   AF-Q50915-F1
#
_cell.length_a   1.000
_cell.length_b   1.000
_cell.length_c   1.000
_cell.angle_alpha   90.00
_cell.angle_beta   90.00
_cell.angle_gamma   90.00
#
_symmetry.space_group_name_H-M   'P 1'
#
loop_
_entity.id
_entity.type
_entity.pdbx_description
1 polymer ?
#
loop_
_entity_poly.entity_id
_entity_poly.type
_entity_poly.pdbx_seq_one_letter_code
_entity_poly.pdbx_strand_id
1 'polypeptide(L)' 'MTTFVLLHGGGMGGWTWKYVREILEAGGHKVYTPTFTGFGEREHLIGRDVGNATHVRDI' A
#
# COMPACT_ATOMS: atom_id res chain seq x y z
N MET A 1 -14.14 12.94 9.86
CA MET A 1 -12.92 12.13 10.02
C MET A 1 -13.22 10.73 9.50
N THR A 2 -12.45 10.27 8.52
CA THR A 2 -12.60 8.93 7.87
C THR A 2 -11.22 8.29 7.81
N THR A 3 -11.17 6.96 7.84
CA THR A 3 -9.93 6.20 7.65
C THR A 3 -9.88 5.66 6.22
N PHE A 4 -8.81 5.97 5.49
CA PHE A 4 -8.55 5.47 4.14
C PHE A 4 -7.41 4.45 4.15
N VAL A 5 -7.56 3.38 3.38
CA VAL A 5 -6.49 2.43 3.05
C VAL A 5 -6.34 2.45 1.54
N LEU A 6 -5.20 2.95 1.05
CA LEU A 6 -4.94 3.11 -0.38
C LEU A 6 -4.02 1.99 -0.85
N LEU A 7 -4.57 1.08 -1.66
CA LEU A 7 -3.86 -0.07 -2.19
C LEU A 7 -3.27 0.26 -3.56
N HIS A 8 -2.01 -0.07 -3.79
CA HIS A 8 -1.36 0.14 -5.09
C HIS A 8 -1.66 -1.00 -6.06
N GLY A 9 -1.53 -0.74 -7.36
CA GLY A 9 -1.52 -1.76 -8.43
C GLY A 9 -0.13 -2.40 -8.63
N GLY A 10 -0.03 -3.31 -9.61
CA GLY A 10 1.22 -4.02 -9.92
C GLY A 10 2.37 -3.08 -10.32
N GLY A 11 3.59 -3.39 -9.88
CA GLY A 11 4.82 -2.65 -10.19
C GLY A 11 5.03 -1.35 -9.40
N MET A 12 4.16 -1.07 -8.43
CA MET A 12 4.22 0.12 -7.57
C MET A 12 4.43 -0.28 -6.11
N GLY A 13 4.40 0.70 -5.20
CA GLY A 13 4.32 0.49 -3.75
C GLY A 13 3.45 1.55 -3.10
N GLY A 14 3.38 1.57 -1.77
CA GLY A 14 2.63 2.57 -1.02
C GLY A 14 3.03 4.02 -1.36
N TRP A 15 4.28 4.21 -1.80
CA TRP A 15 4.83 5.50 -2.23
C TRP A 15 4.05 6.16 -3.38
N THR A 16 3.33 5.42 -4.23
CA THR A 16 2.50 5.99 -5.32
C THR A 16 1.45 6.96 -4.78
N TRP A 17 1.03 6.77 -3.53
CA TRP A 17 -0.02 7.57 -2.89
C TRP A 17 0.51 8.78 -2.12
N LYS A 18 1.81 9.11 -2.19
CA LYS A 18 2.42 10.20 -1.42
C LYS A 18 1.59 11.49 -1.41
N TYR A 19 1.26 12.02 -2.58
CA TYR A 19 0.54 13.30 -2.70
C TYR A 19 -0.93 13.18 -2.29
N VAL A 20 -1.59 12.06 -2.59
CA VAL A 20 -2.99 11.82 -2.19
C VAL A 20 -3.09 11.71 -0.68
N ARG A 21 -2.14 11.02 -0.04
CA ARG A 21 -2.03 10.92 1.41
C ARG A 21 -1.90 12.30 2.05
N GLU A 22 -0.99 13.13 1.56
CA GLU A 22 -0.78 14.50 2.07
C GLU A 22 -2.09 15.32 2.02
N ILE A 23 -2.83 15.26 0.90
CA ILE A 23 -4.11 15.97 0.73
C ILE A 23 -5.18 15.46 1.71
N LEU A 24 -5.33 14.13 1.84
CA LEU A 24 -6.34 13.53 2.71
C LEU A 24 -6.02 13.75 4.19
N GLU A 25 -4.75 13.62 4.60
CA GLU A 25 -4.32 13.90 5.97
C GLU A 25 -4.52 15.37 6.32
N ALA A 26 -4.24 16.31 5.41
CA ALA A 26 -4.53 17.74 5.60
C ALA A 26 -6.03 18.02 5.77
N GLY A 27 -6.89 17.20 5.16
CA GLY A 27 -8.35 17.21 5.38
C GLY A 27 -8.82 16.63 6.73
N GLY A 28 -7.89 16.19 7.60
CA GLY A 28 -8.22 15.58 8.88
C GLY A 28 -8.62 14.11 8.80
N HIS A 29 -8.23 13.41 7.74
CA HIS A 29 -8.43 11.96 7.60
C HIS A 29 -7.21 11.17 8.07
N LYS A 30 -7.42 9.91 8.45
CA LYS A 30 -6.33 8.96 8.70
C LYS A 30 -6.06 8.17 7.43
N VAL A 31 -4.81 8.04 7.01
CA VAL A 31 -4.47 7.39 5.73
C VAL A 31 -3.38 6.34 5.92
N TYR A 32 -3.61 5.15 5.39
CA TYR A 32 -2.64 4.07 5.29
C TYR A 32 -2.32 3.78 3.83
N THR A 33 -1.04 3.64 3.52
CA THR A 33 -0.53 3.36 2.17
C THR A 33 0.43 2.16 2.23
N PRO A 34 -0.07 0.94 2.54
CA PRO A 34 0.79 -0.24 2.66
C PRO A 34 1.39 -0.66 1.31
N THR A 35 2.55 -1.28 1.37
CA THR A 35 3.17 -1.96 0.21
C THR A 35 3.01 -3.47 0.36
N PHE A 36 2.48 -4.11 -0.68
CA PHE A 36 2.32 -5.56 -0.73
C PHE A 36 3.67 -6.29 -0.70
N THR A 37 3.69 -7.48 -0.09
CA THR A 37 4.84 -8.38 -0.15
C THR A 37 5.27 -8.63 -1.60
N GLY A 38 6.57 -8.54 -1.89
CA GLY A 38 7.11 -8.76 -3.23
C GLY A 38 7.05 -7.53 -4.15
N PHE A 39 6.66 -6.35 -3.65
CA PHE A 39 6.65 -5.09 -4.39
C PHE A 39 7.43 -3.98 -3.68
N GLY A 40 7.89 -2.98 -4.44
CA GLY A 40 8.52 -1.77 -3.90
C GLY A 40 9.68 -2.07 -2.95
N GLU A 41 9.68 -1.47 -1.76
CA GLU A 41 10.67 -1.72 -0.71
C GLU A 41 10.69 -3.17 -0.19
N ARG A 42 9.67 -3.97 -0.53
CA ARG A 42 9.53 -5.38 -0.19
C ARG A 42 9.78 -6.32 -1.39
N GLU A 43 10.38 -5.82 -2.48
CA GLU A 43 10.66 -6.62 -3.68
C GLU A 43 11.47 -7.90 -3.40
N HIS A 44 12.40 -7.82 -2.44
CA HIS A 44 13.27 -8.93 -2.04
C HIS A 44 12.52 -10.11 -1.42
N LEU A 45 11.23 -9.95 -1.10
CA LEU A 45 10.35 -11.00 -0.59
C LEU A 45 9.56 -11.71 -1.70
N ILE A 46 9.73 -11.36 -2.98
CA ILE A 46 9.01 -12.00 -4.08
C ILE A 46 9.39 -13.49 -4.20
N GLY A 47 8.39 -14.35 -4.36
CA GLY A 47 8.56 -15.80 -4.39
C GLY A 47 7.38 -16.50 -5.04
N ARG A 48 7.51 -17.81 -5.29
CA ARG A 48 6.45 -18.61 -5.95
C ARG A 48 5.16 -18.70 -5.14
N ASP A 49 5.24 -18.51 -3.83
CA ASP A 49 4.14 -18.53 -2.87
C ASP A 49 3.54 -17.14 -2.61
N VAL A 50 4.10 -16.09 -3.21
CA VAL A 50 3.59 -14.71 -3.08
C VAL A 50 2.55 -14.45 -4.16
N GLY A 51 1.37 -14.02 -3.72
CA GLY A 51 0.25 -13.67 -4.59
C GLY A 51 -0.91 -13.10 -3.78
N ASN A 52 -2.12 -13.10 -4.37
CA ASN A 52 -3.29 -12.43 -3.79
C ASN A 52 -3.60 -12.85 -2.34
N ALA A 53 -3.47 -14.12 -1.99
CA ALA A 53 -3.71 -14.60 -0.62
C ALA A 53 -2.69 -14.05 0.39
N THR A 54 -1.46 -13.77 -0.04
CA THR A 54 -0.44 -13.09 0.78
C THR A 54 -0.76 -11.61 0.89
N HIS A 55 -1.14 -10.96 -0.22
CA HIS A 55 -1.49 -9.53 -0.22
C HIS A 55 -2.74 -9.20 0.62
N VAL A 56 -3.71 -10.12 0.70
CA VAL A 56 -4.87 -9.97 1.61
C VAL A 56 -4.44 -10.01 3.08
N ARG A 57 -3.39 -10.80 3.42
CA ARG A 57 -2.84 -10.87 4.79
C ARG A 57 -1.96 -9.68 5.15
N ASP A 58 -1.44 -8.95 4.16
CA ASP A 58 -0.66 -7.73 4.38
C ASP A 58 -1.53 -6.54 4.84
N ILE A 59 -2.87 -6.65 4.72
CA ILE A 59 -3.86 -5.61 5.05
C ILE A 59 -4.58 -5.95 6.35
#